data_AF-A0A150AM20-F1
#
_entry.id   AF-A0A150AM20-F1
#
_cell.length_a   1.000
_cell.length_b   1.000
_cell.length_c   1.000
_cell.angle_alpha   90.00
_cell.angle_beta   90.00
_cell.angle_gamma   90.00
#
_symmetry.space_group_name_H-M   'P 1'
#
loop_
_entity.id
_entity.type
_entity.pdbx_description
1 polymer ?
#
loop_
_entity_poly.entity_id
_entity_poly.type
_entity_poly.pdbx_seq_one_letter_code
_entity_poly.pdbx_strand_id
1 'polypeptide(L)'
;MLYAIIDMELEGRLCFYSETGTEGGYWALQESKYIKLVSPTFGVSNKQTVYDIENDSRIGIASKSEVLLNNKWLPLPDPITQDSDYLESSLYKGEEQGDFLADDRLMEKYDFKINYTEDRANEKYGKGNWKFSGHGKEIILKDGSKMSFGITCSPSRPYGIPQNAISRVTINWNDGRIEENRESNTLLVESWDYKGLHILENQDVLKIKDPESLHCVWVGQIDLKQFGVFQEHAKGAWIHAEQKNFDREKWAEYFFNKHPAILKKKEKKHTTMYKSNGGQSTELKNKTTIKQQPWWKRLWS
;
A
#
# COMPACT_ATOMS: atom_id res chain seq x y z
N MET A 1 -42.07 10.89 15.68
CA MET A 1 -40.74 11.51 15.66
C MET A 1 -39.99 10.93 14.47
N LEU A 2 -40.06 11.60 13.31
CA LEU A 2 -39.33 11.19 12.11
C LEU A 2 -37.86 11.55 12.32
N TYR A 3 -36.98 10.55 12.39
CA TYR A 3 -35.56 10.79 12.21
C TYR A 3 -35.37 11.23 10.76
N ALA A 4 -34.97 12.48 10.53
CA ALA A 4 -34.43 12.89 9.26
C ALA A 4 -33.21 12.00 8.99
N ILE A 5 -33.33 11.08 8.03
CA ILE A 5 -32.18 10.37 7.48
C ILE A 5 -31.40 11.46 6.76
N ILE A 6 -30.39 12.01 7.42
CA ILE A 6 -29.43 12.88 6.78
C ILE A 6 -28.66 11.94 5.83
N ASP A 7 -28.99 12.03 4.54
CA ASP A 7 -28.18 11.48 3.47
C ASP A 7 -26.79 12.11 3.58
N MET A 8 -25.88 11.45 4.29
CA MET A 8 -24.50 11.90 4.42
C MET A 8 -23.76 11.57 3.13
N GLU A 9 -23.59 12.61 2.32
CA GLU A 9 -22.64 12.61 1.22
C GLU A 9 -21.22 12.78 1.78
N LEU A 10 -20.32 11.91 1.35
CA LEU A 10 -18.90 11.92 1.73
C LEU A 10 -18.10 12.51 0.58
N GLU A 11 -17.46 13.66 0.80
CA GLU A 11 -16.60 14.29 -0.19
C GLU A 11 -15.14 13.89 0.02
N GLY A 12 -14.47 13.53 -1.07
CA GLY A 12 -13.11 13.02 -1.01
C GLY A 12 -12.43 12.91 -2.36
N ARG A 13 -11.33 12.15 -2.37
CA ARG A 13 -10.63 11.73 -3.58
C ARG A 13 -10.69 10.22 -3.68
N LEU A 14 -10.88 9.72 -4.90
CA LEU A 14 -10.77 8.29 -5.16
C LEU A 14 -9.34 7.81 -4.90
N CYS A 15 -9.17 6.59 -4.44
CA CYS A 15 -7.87 5.98 -4.28
C CYS A 15 -7.96 4.46 -4.47
N PHE A 16 -6.86 3.90 -4.97
CA PHE A 16 -6.67 2.46 -4.95
C PHE A 16 -5.97 2.08 -3.63
N TYR A 17 -6.71 1.46 -2.72
CA TYR A 17 -6.16 0.97 -1.47
C TYR A 17 -5.59 -0.43 -1.67
N SER A 18 -4.27 -0.52 -1.86
CA SER A 18 -3.56 -1.79 -1.92
C SER A 18 -3.50 -2.42 -0.54
N GLU A 19 -3.87 -3.70 -0.44
CA GLU A 19 -3.56 -4.50 0.74
C GLU A 19 -2.04 -4.64 0.88
N THR A 20 -1.58 -4.87 2.11
CA THR A 20 -0.17 -5.16 2.36
C THR A 20 0.21 -6.49 1.69
N GLY A 21 1.13 -6.46 0.73
CA GLY A 21 1.58 -7.63 -0.02
C GLY A 21 1.22 -7.54 -1.51
N THR A 22 1.12 -8.69 -2.18
CA THR A 22 0.80 -8.77 -3.61
C THR A 22 -0.67 -9.10 -3.89
N GLU A 23 -1.50 -9.24 -2.85
CA GLU A 23 -2.84 -9.83 -2.91
C GLU A 23 -3.87 -8.99 -3.67
N GLY A 24 -3.60 -7.70 -3.85
CA GLY A 24 -4.41 -6.77 -4.65
C GLY A 24 -4.91 -5.58 -3.85
N GLY A 25 -5.97 -4.94 -4.34
CA GLY A 25 -6.50 -3.76 -3.69
C GLY A 25 -7.95 -3.45 -4.01
N TYR A 26 -8.47 -2.49 -3.25
CA TYR A 26 -9.86 -2.07 -3.31
C TYR A 26 -9.99 -0.67 -3.88
N TRP A 27 -11.07 -0.49 -4.63
CA TRP A 27 -11.57 0.84 -4.99
C TRP A 27 -12.13 1.51 -3.74
N ALA A 28 -11.59 2.68 -3.40
CA ALA A 28 -11.98 3.41 -2.20
C ALA A 28 -12.10 4.92 -2.47
N LEU A 29 -12.76 5.60 -1.53
CA LEU A 29 -12.75 7.05 -1.40
C LEU A 29 -12.03 7.41 -0.09
N GLN A 30 -11.05 8.32 -0.17
CA GLN A 30 -10.46 8.97 0.98
C GLN A 30 -11.14 10.32 1.20
N GLU A 31 -11.86 10.47 2.31
CA GLU A 31 -12.54 11.71 2.69
C GLU A 31 -11.56 12.87 2.89
N SER A 32 -11.87 14.03 2.29
CA SER A 32 -10.98 15.20 2.28
C SER A 32 -10.66 15.71 3.69
N LYS A 33 -11.62 15.69 4.62
CA LYS A 33 -11.43 16.19 6.00
C LYS A 33 -10.42 15.38 6.83
N TYR A 34 -10.08 14.17 6.38
CA TYR A 34 -9.10 13.30 7.02
C TYR A 34 -7.73 13.34 6.33
N ILE A 35 -7.57 14.19 5.32
CA ILE A 35 -6.28 14.43 4.67
C ILE A 35 -5.69 15.71 5.27
N LYS A 36 -4.46 15.63 5.74
CA LYS A 36 -3.74 16.72 6.40
C LYS A 36 -2.37 16.89 5.77
N LEU A 37 -1.86 18.11 5.80
CA LEU A 37 -0.46 18.39 5.47
C LEU A 37 0.40 18.21 6.72
N VAL A 38 1.44 17.40 6.60
CA VAL A 38 2.37 17.09 7.69
C VAL A 38 3.81 17.09 7.19
N SER A 39 4.78 17.26 8.09
CA SER A 39 6.19 17.05 7.75
C SER A 39 6.44 15.59 7.35
N PRO A 40 7.26 15.33 6.32
CA PRO A 40 7.52 13.98 5.83
C PRO A 40 8.25 13.12 6.87
N THR A 41 7.68 11.96 7.19
CA THR A 41 8.27 11.01 8.17
C THR A 41 9.44 10.20 7.61
N PHE A 42 9.49 9.96 6.29
CA PHE A 42 10.50 9.14 5.62
C PHE A 42 11.18 9.91 4.47
N GLY A 43 11.38 11.21 4.66
CA GLY A 43 11.82 12.10 3.59
C GLY A 43 10.79 12.23 2.46
N VAL A 44 11.24 12.78 1.34
CA VAL A 44 10.46 13.00 0.12
C VAL A 44 11.07 12.19 -1.02
N SER A 45 10.23 11.47 -1.76
CA SER A 45 10.62 10.66 -2.91
C SER A 45 10.31 11.35 -4.25
N ASN A 46 10.90 10.83 -5.33
CA ASN A 46 10.62 11.30 -6.68
C ASN A 46 9.12 11.17 -7.02
N LYS A 47 8.62 12.14 -7.80
CA LYS A 47 7.21 12.26 -8.24
C LYS A 47 6.21 12.48 -7.10
N GLN A 48 6.68 12.70 -5.87
CA GLN A 48 5.80 13.03 -4.76
C GLN A 48 5.35 14.50 -4.87
N THR A 49 4.06 14.73 -4.67
CA THR A 49 3.52 16.06 -4.47
C THR A 49 3.92 16.59 -3.11
N VAL A 50 4.48 17.79 -3.09
CA VAL A 50 4.93 18.49 -1.87
C VAL A 50 4.32 19.88 -1.82
N TYR A 51 4.25 20.41 -0.61
CA TYR A 51 3.76 21.75 -0.32
C TYR A 51 4.85 22.51 0.43
N ASP A 52 4.93 23.82 0.19
CA ASP A 52 5.86 24.67 0.92
C ASP A 52 5.41 24.83 2.37
N ILE A 53 6.31 24.67 3.33
CA ILE A 53 5.97 24.84 4.76
C ILE A 53 5.60 26.28 5.10
N GLU A 54 6.14 27.26 4.36
CA GLU A 54 5.86 28.68 4.56
C GLU A 54 4.60 29.13 3.82
N ASN A 55 4.14 28.33 2.84
CA ASN A 55 2.94 28.58 2.05
C ASN A 55 2.34 27.24 1.58
N ASP A 56 1.40 26.71 2.36
CA ASP A 56 0.76 25.42 2.12
C ASP A 56 -0.12 25.37 0.86
N SER A 57 -0.37 26.51 0.22
CA SER A 57 -1.05 26.61 -1.07
C SER A 57 -0.08 26.55 -2.25
N ARG A 58 1.24 26.61 -2.01
CA ARG A 58 2.29 26.45 -3.02
C ARG A 58 2.61 24.97 -3.18
N ILE A 59 2.27 24.44 -4.35
CA ILE A 59 2.35 23.00 -4.66
C ILE A 59 3.44 22.75 -5.70
N GLY A 60 4.21 21.68 -5.51
CA GLY A 60 5.23 21.26 -6.47
C GLY A 60 5.37 19.75 -6.54
N ILE A 61 6.14 19.28 -7.53
CA ILE A 61 6.49 17.88 -7.72
C ILE A 61 7.98 17.69 -7.49
N ALA A 62 8.32 16.77 -6.59
CA ALA A 62 9.70 16.44 -6.25
C ALA A 62 10.36 15.52 -7.28
N SER A 63 11.67 15.69 -7.45
CA SER A 63 12.54 14.90 -8.33
C SER A 63 13.97 14.91 -7.81
N LYS A 64 14.86 14.09 -8.40
CA LYS A 64 16.28 13.97 -8.00
C LYS A 64 16.47 13.83 -6.49
N SER A 65 15.65 12.98 -5.87
CA SER A 65 15.66 12.81 -4.42
C SER A 65 16.97 12.19 -3.97
N GLU A 66 17.51 12.69 -2.86
CA GLU A 66 18.67 12.14 -2.16
C GLU A 66 18.37 12.09 -0.66
N VAL A 67 18.91 11.11 0.05
CA VAL A 67 18.77 10.95 1.50
C VAL A 67 20.12 11.12 2.19
N LEU A 68 20.13 11.83 3.32
CA LEU A 68 21.33 12.00 4.14
C LEU A 68 21.52 10.77 5.04
N LEU A 69 22.53 9.97 4.75
CA LEU A 69 22.90 8.79 5.55
C LEU A 69 24.40 8.80 5.82
N ASN A 70 24.79 8.62 7.08
CA ASN A 70 26.20 8.62 7.50
C ASN A 70 26.99 9.84 6.97
N ASN A 71 26.40 11.03 7.05
CA ASN A 71 26.94 12.30 6.55
C ASN A 71 27.21 12.34 5.03
N LYS A 72 26.56 11.46 4.26
CA LYS A 72 26.63 11.44 2.79
C LYS A 72 25.23 11.52 2.21
N TRP A 73 25.09 12.31 1.14
CA TRP A 73 23.88 12.32 0.32
C TRP A 73 23.93 11.14 -0.63
N LEU A 74 22.92 10.28 -0.55
CA LEU A 74 22.77 9.10 -1.39
C LEU A 74 21.51 9.23 -2.26
N PRO A 75 21.57 8.89 -3.55
CA PRO A 75 20.43 8.98 -4.46
C PRO A 75 19.25 8.10 -4.03
N LEU A 76 18.03 8.57 -4.27
CA LEU A 76 16.79 7.83 -3.99
C LEU A 76 15.88 7.80 -5.25
N PRO A 77 15.39 6.63 -5.69
CA PRO A 77 15.61 5.29 -5.10
C PRO A 77 17.05 4.80 -5.26
N ASP A 78 17.38 3.73 -4.54
CA ASP A 78 18.68 3.06 -4.60
C ASP A 78 19.06 2.71 -6.06
N PRO A 79 20.20 3.19 -6.57
CA PRO A 79 20.63 2.97 -7.95
C PRO A 79 20.81 1.50 -8.32
N ILE A 80 20.99 0.59 -7.35
CA ILE A 80 21.11 -0.84 -7.64
C ILE A 80 19.87 -1.35 -8.37
N THR A 81 18.70 -0.76 -8.11
CA THR A 81 17.42 -1.24 -8.62
C THR A 81 17.29 -1.07 -10.14
N GLN A 82 18.15 -0.25 -10.74
CA GLN A 82 18.22 -0.04 -12.18
C GLN A 82 19.34 -0.87 -12.84
N ASP A 83 20.14 -1.60 -12.06
CA ASP A 83 21.19 -2.45 -12.58
C ASP A 83 20.60 -3.74 -13.19
N SER A 84 21.07 -4.14 -14.37
CA SER A 84 20.66 -5.40 -14.97
C SER A 84 21.05 -6.61 -14.11
N ASP A 85 22.19 -6.54 -13.42
CA ASP A 85 22.62 -7.61 -12.53
C ASP A 85 21.68 -7.75 -11.32
N TYR A 86 21.07 -6.64 -10.87
CA TYR A 86 20.10 -6.69 -9.78
C TYR A 86 18.87 -7.54 -10.13
N LEU A 87 18.38 -7.47 -11.36
CA LEU A 87 17.24 -8.26 -11.81
C LEU A 87 17.52 -9.76 -11.81
N GLU A 88 18.79 -10.16 -11.95
CA GLU A 88 19.22 -11.55 -11.93
C GLU A 88 19.73 -12.00 -10.54
N SER A 89 20.00 -11.06 -9.65
CA SER A 89 20.58 -11.29 -8.32
C SER A 89 19.68 -12.06 -7.36
N SER A 90 20.30 -12.64 -6.33
CA SER A 90 19.59 -13.22 -5.19
C SER A 90 18.77 -12.20 -4.42
N LEU A 91 19.14 -10.91 -4.48
CA LEU A 91 18.38 -9.83 -3.82
C LEU A 91 16.99 -9.63 -4.44
N TYR A 92 16.86 -9.88 -5.75
CA TYR A 92 15.60 -9.73 -6.47
C TYR A 92 14.85 -11.05 -6.63
N LYS A 93 15.53 -12.12 -7.03
CA LYS A 93 14.91 -13.45 -7.29
C LYS A 93 14.85 -14.35 -6.06
N GLY A 94 15.54 -13.99 -4.98
CA GLY A 94 15.77 -14.87 -3.83
C GLY A 94 16.95 -15.82 -4.07
N GLU A 95 17.56 -16.29 -2.98
CA GLU A 95 18.80 -17.10 -3.00
C GLU A 95 18.66 -18.44 -3.74
N GLU A 96 17.46 -19.01 -3.88
CA GLU A 96 17.26 -20.25 -4.66
C GLU A 96 17.32 -20.03 -6.18
N GLN A 97 16.98 -18.83 -6.65
CA GLN A 97 16.81 -18.52 -8.08
C GLN A 97 17.78 -17.45 -8.58
N GLY A 98 18.51 -16.79 -7.68
CA GLY A 98 19.46 -15.74 -8.00
C GLY A 98 20.76 -16.27 -8.61
N ASP A 99 21.38 -15.44 -9.45
CA ASP A 99 22.73 -15.66 -9.96
C ASP A 99 23.77 -15.10 -8.98
N PHE A 100 24.51 -16.00 -8.32
CA PHE A 100 25.60 -15.63 -7.41
C PHE A 100 26.74 -14.86 -8.08
N LEU A 101 26.95 -15.03 -9.39
CA LEU A 101 27.95 -14.21 -10.11
C LEU A 101 27.43 -12.78 -10.32
N ALA A 102 26.12 -12.59 -10.48
CA ALA A 102 25.52 -11.27 -10.51
C ALA A 102 25.62 -10.61 -9.13
N ASP A 103 25.39 -11.37 -8.05
CA ASP A 103 25.60 -10.90 -6.68
C ASP A 103 27.04 -10.40 -6.47
N ASP A 104 28.06 -11.16 -6.91
CA ASP A 104 29.48 -10.77 -6.81
C ASP A 104 29.76 -9.45 -7.53
N ARG A 105 29.28 -9.30 -8.76
CA ARG A 105 29.44 -8.05 -9.54
C ARG A 105 28.76 -6.86 -8.86
N LEU A 106 27.58 -7.07 -8.27
CA LEU A 106 26.88 -6.02 -7.53
C LEU A 106 27.62 -5.64 -6.25
N MET A 107 28.07 -6.63 -5.47
CA MET A 107 28.83 -6.42 -4.23
C MET A 107 30.09 -5.61 -4.50
N GLU A 108 30.82 -5.92 -5.59
CA GLU A 108 31.99 -5.15 -6.02
C GLU A 108 31.60 -3.74 -6.49
N LYS A 109 30.61 -3.62 -7.39
CA LYS A 109 30.22 -2.34 -8.00
C LYS A 109 29.67 -1.32 -7.00
N TYR A 110 28.93 -1.78 -5.99
CA TYR A 110 28.25 -0.93 -5.01
C TYR A 110 28.88 -1.01 -3.61
N ASP A 111 30.03 -1.66 -3.47
CA ASP A 111 30.82 -1.80 -2.23
C ASP A 111 29.98 -2.24 -1.03
N PHE A 112 29.41 -3.45 -1.11
CA PHE A 112 28.63 -4.04 -0.02
C PHE A 112 28.81 -5.56 0.06
N LYS A 113 28.23 -6.17 1.10
CA LYS A 113 28.21 -7.62 1.28
C LYS A 113 26.80 -8.16 1.33
N ILE A 114 26.62 -9.36 0.79
CA ILE A 114 25.40 -10.14 0.93
C ILE A 114 25.69 -11.27 1.92
N ASN A 115 24.90 -11.33 2.99
CA ASN A 115 24.89 -12.48 3.88
C ASN A 115 23.82 -13.46 3.39
N TYR A 116 24.24 -14.64 2.95
CA TYR A 116 23.34 -15.70 2.52
C TYR A 116 22.76 -16.47 3.71
N THR A 117 21.86 -17.40 3.44
CA THR A 117 21.20 -18.18 4.50
C THR A 117 22.20 -18.99 5.31
N GLU A 118 23.23 -19.55 4.67
CA GLU A 118 24.32 -20.23 5.37
C GLU A 118 25.11 -19.28 6.28
N ASP A 119 25.48 -18.09 5.80
CA ASP A 119 26.23 -17.10 6.58
C ASP A 119 25.46 -16.68 7.84
N ARG A 120 24.17 -16.35 7.66
CA ARG A 120 23.28 -15.95 8.76
C ARG A 120 23.08 -17.08 9.77
N ALA A 121 22.97 -18.33 9.32
CA ALA A 121 22.82 -19.48 10.20
C ALA A 121 24.12 -19.79 10.96
N ASN A 122 25.26 -19.66 10.29
CA ASN A 122 26.57 -19.78 10.90
C ASN A 122 26.80 -18.70 11.96
N GLU A 123 26.42 -17.45 11.68
CA GLU A 123 26.49 -16.34 12.65
C GLU A 123 25.59 -16.60 13.86
N LYS A 124 24.34 -17.04 13.64
CA LYS A 124 23.36 -17.20 14.73
C LYS A 124 23.55 -18.46 15.58
N TYR A 125 23.90 -19.59 14.97
CA TYR A 125 23.92 -20.89 15.64
C TYR A 125 25.33 -21.51 15.74
N GLY A 126 26.32 -20.91 15.07
CA GLY A 126 27.67 -21.44 14.98
C GLY A 126 27.82 -22.48 13.87
N LYS A 127 28.95 -22.42 13.16
CA LYS A 127 29.28 -23.34 12.07
C LYS A 127 29.28 -24.79 12.56
N GLY A 128 28.54 -25.65 11.85
CA GLY A 128 28.43 -27.09 12.15
C GLY A 128 27.42 -27.47 13.25
N ASN A 129 26.72 -26.50 13.85
CA ASN A 129 25.68 -26.75 14.84
C ASN A 129 24.26 -26.85 14.24
N TRP A 130 24.17 -26.82 12.91
CA TRP A 130 22.91 -26.86 12.18
C TRP A 130 23.09 -27.52 10.80
N LYS A 131 21.98 -27.93 10.18
CA LYS A 131 21.91 -28.40 8.78
C LYS A 131 20.56 -28.06 8.17
N PHE A 132 20.47 -27.94 6.85
CA PHE A 132 19.18 -27.77 6.18
C PHE A 132 18.28 -29.00 6.34
N SER A 133 16.98 -28.78 6.58
CA SER A 133 15.94 -29.76 6.26
C SER A 133 15.74 -29.71 4.74
N GLY A 134 15.50 -30.86 4.08
CA GLY A 134 15.64 -31.02 2.63
C GLY A 134 14.85 -30.06 1.71
N HIS A 135 13.94 -29.25 2.26
CA HIS A 135 13.21 -28.21 1.52
C HIS A 135 13.75 -26.79 1.76
N GLY A 136 14.96 -26.63 2.30
CA GLY A 136 15.72 -25.38 2.37
C GLY A 136 15.19 -24.30 3.33
N LYS A 137 13.91 -24.33 3.70
CA LYS A 137 13.25 -23.30 4.52
C LYS A 137 13.40 -23.51 6.02
N GLU A 138 13.82 -24.70 6.43
CA GLU A 138 14.06 -25.03 7.83
C GLU A 138 15.50 -25.50 8.02
N ILE A 139 16.04 -25.22 9.19
CA ILE A 139 17.29 -25.81 9.67
C ILE A 139 16.99 -26.72 10.86
N ILE A 140 17.80 -27.76 11.02
CA ILE A 140 17.80 -28.68 12.15
C ILE A 140 19.04 -28.38 12.96
N LEU A 141 18.86 -27.98 14.22
CA LEU A 141 19.94 -27.71 15.16
C LEU A 141 20.51 -29.02 15.72
N LYS A 142 21.69 -28.95 16.34
CA LYS A 142 22.40 -30.10 16.91
C LYS A 142 21.62 -30.85 17.99
N ASP A 143 20.73 -30.17 18.71
CA ASP A 143 19.82 -30.75 19.72
C ASP A 143 18.58 -31.42 19.10
N GLY A 144 18.42 -31.36 17.77
CA GLY A 144 17.27 -31.89 17.03
C GLY A 144 16.14 -30.90 16.83
N SER A 145 16.23 -29.68 17.40
CA SER A 145 15.23 -28.63 17.23
C SER A 145 15.12 -28.20 15.76
N LYS A 146 13.89 -28.01 15.28
CA LYS A 146 13.61 -27.51 13.93
C LYS A 146 13.24 -26.03 13.99
N MET A 147 13.92 -25.23 13.18
CA MET A 147 13.70 -23.79 13.11
C MET A 147 13.37 -23.39 11.66
N SER A 148 12.26 -22.69 11.47
CA SER A 148 12.05 -21.95 10.21
C SER A 148 13.07 -20.81 10.17
N PHE A 149 13.89 -20.77 9.12
CA PHE A 149 14.98 -19.79 9.00
C PHE A 149 14.84 -18.88 7.78
N GLY A 150 14.01 -19.28 6.80
CA GLY A 150 13.73 -18.53 5.59
C GLY A 150 14.94 -18.46 4.65
N ILE A 151 14.72 -18.74 3.37
CA ILE A 151 15.76 -18.61 2.34
C ILE A 151 15.71 -17.19 1.80
N THR A 152 16.54 -16.33 2.39
CA THR A 152 16.59 -14.91 2.06
C THR A 152 18.02 -14.45 2.20
N CYS A 153 18.54 -13.69 1.24
CA CYS A 153 19.80 -13.02 1.44
C CYS A 153 19.58 -11.66 2.14
N SER A 154 20.60 -11.16 2.83
CA SER A 154 20.54 -9.87 3.54
C SER A 154 21.71 -8.99 3.12
N PRO A 155 21.48 -7.89 2.40
CA PRO A 155 22.55 -6.97 1.99
C PRO A 155 22.92 -6.01 3.12
N SER A 156 24.21 -5.79 3.35
CA SER A 156 24.70 -4.77 4.29
C SER A 156 24.84 -3.40 3.59
N ARG A 157 23.72 -2.71 3.35
CA ARG A 157 23.70 -1.48 2.53
C ARG A 157 23.12 -0.25 3.24
N PRO A 158 23.64 0.96 2.97
CA PRO A 158 23.17 2.20 3.58
C PRO A 158 21.98 2.79 2.83
N TYR A 159 20.95 1.99 2.52
CA TYR A 159 19.78 2.44 1.74
C TYR A 159 18.43 2.22 2.45
N GLY A 160 18.45 1.85 3.73
CA GLY A 160 17.28 2.00 4.59
C GLY A 160 17.09 3.48 4.92
N ILE A 161 15.92 4.04 4.61
CA ILE A 161 15.56 5.40 5.03
C ILE A 161 15.07 5.33 6.48
N PRO A 162 15.85 5.78 7.49
CA PRO A 162 15.38 5.80 8.85
C PRO A 162 14.20 6.77 8.98
N GLN A 163 13.38 6.54 10.02
CA GLN A 163 12.36 7.51 10.38
C GLN A 163 13.02 8.86 10.67
N ASN A 164 12.46 9.94 10.12
CA ASN A 164 12.95 11.31 10.20
C ASN A 164 14.28 11.56 9.48
N ALA A 165 14.69 10.70 8.56
CA ALA A 165 15.82 11.00 7.67
C ALA A 165 15.55 12.30 6.89
N ILE A 166 16.55 13.16 6.81
CA ILE A 166 16.49 14.34 5.95
C ILE A 166 16.79 13.88 4.53
N SER A 167 15.82 14.05 3.64
CA SER A 167 16.07 14.05 2.20
C SER A 167 16.23 15.48 1.67
N ARG A 168 16.87 15.61 0.51
CA ARG A 168 16.83 16.82 -0.31
C ARG A 168 16.34 16.46 -1.72
N VAL A 169 15.65 17.40 -2.35
CA VAL A 169 14.98 17.17 -3.64
C VAL A 169 15.09 18.40 -4.54
N THR A 170 14.98 18.19 -5.85
CA THR A 170 14.63 19.26 -6.79
C THR A 170 13.11 19.33 -6.92
N ILE A 171 12.53 20.52 -6.74
CA ILE A 171 11.09 20.75 -6.85
C ILE A 171 10.81 21.57 -8.11
N ASN A 172 9.88 21.08 -8.91
CA ASN A 172 9.22 21.88 -9.93
C ASN A 172 7.89 22.37 -9.37
N TRP A 173 7.82 23.67 -9.07
CA TRP A 173 6.63 24.31 -8.50
C TRP A 173 5.61 24.63 -9.59
N ASN A 174 4.33 24.58 -9.26
CA ASN A 174 3.24 24.89 -10.21
C ASN A 174 3.26 26.35 -10.69
N ASP A 175 3.97 27.24 -9.99
CA ASP A 175 4.22 28.62 -10.40
C ASP A 175 5.33 28.76 -11.48
N GLY A 176 5.91 27.63 -11.92
CA GLY A 176 6.97 27.54 -12.93
C GLY A 176 8.38 27.68 -12.38
N ARG A 177 8.56 27.90 -11.07
CA ARG A 177 9.90 27.95 -10.46
C ARG A 177 10.47 26.57 -10.22
N ILE A 178 11.78 26.46 -10.35
CA ILE A 178 12.54 25.25 -10.01
C ILE A 178 13.46 25.58 -8.85
N GLU A 179 13.41 24.78 -7.79
CA GLU A 179 14.30 24.88 -6.64
C GLU A 179 15.09 23.59 -6.48
N GLU A 180 16.41 23.66 -6.42
CA GLU A 180 17.29 22.51 -6.26
C GLU A 180 17.72 22.33 -4.81
N ASN A 181 17.96 21.08 -4.40
CA ASN A 181 18.46 20.73 -3.06
C ASN A 181 17.57 21.22 -1.91
N ARG A 182 16.25 21.34 -2.13
CA ARG A 182 15.30 21.72 -1.08
C ARG A 182 15.20 20.59 -0.06
N GLU A 183 15.47 20.89 1.20
CA GLU A 183 15.43 19.91 2.28
C GLU A 183 14.00 19.54 2.68
N SER A 184 13.75 18.26 2.92
CA SER A 184 12.43 17.70 3.26
C SER A 184 11.81 18.26 4.54
N ASN A 185 12.61 18.74 5.49
CA ASN A 185 12.13 19.44 6.70
C ASN A 185 11.53 20.83 6.40
N THR A 186 11.71 21.37 5.19
CA THR A 186 11.09 22.62 4.71
C THR A 186 9.84 22.38 3.87
N LEU A 187 9.36 21.14 3.83
CA LEU A 187 8.25 20.69 2.99
C LEU A 187 7.18 20.01 3.83
N LEU A 188 5.96 20.02 3.29
CA LEU A 188 4.84 19.25 3.78
C LEU A 188 4.41 18.24 2.72
N VAL A 189 3.83 17.13 3.17
CA VAL A 189 3.24 16.08 2.35
C VAL A 189 1.84 15.75 2.86
N GLU A 190 0.99 15.24 1.98
CA GLU A 190 -0.31 14.74 2.42
C GLU A 190 -0.16 13.47 3.25
N SER A 191 -0.82 13.44 4.40
CA SER A 191 -1.05 12.27 5.23
C SER A 191 -2.55 12.10 5.42
N TRP A 192 -3.01 10.85 5.47
CA TRP A 192 -4.42 10.50 5.57
C TRP A 192 -4.66 9.52 6.70
N ASP A 193 -5.89 9.53 7.22
CA ASP A 193 -6.35 8.65 8.31
C ASP A 193 -7.32 7.59 7.75
N TYR A 194 -7.15 6.34 8.19
CA TYR A 194 -8.05 5.22 7.90
C TYR A 194 -9.51 5.50 8.27
N LYS A 195 -9.79 6.39 9.22
CA LYS A 195 -11.16 6.85 9.54
C LYS A 195 -11.88 7.47 8.34
N GLY A 196 -11.14 8.06 7.41
CA GLY A 196 -11.67 8.63 6.18
C GLY A 196 -11.63 7.68 4.98
N LEU A 197 -11.17 6.44 5.14
CA LEU A 197 -11.08 5.47 4.06
C LEU A 197 -12.40 4.70 3.92
N HIS A 198 -13.05 4.84 2.77
CA HIS A 198 -14.32 4.17 2.47
C HIS A 198 -14.15 3.27 1.26
N ILE A 199 -14.02 1.97 1.49
CA ILE A 199 -14.08 0.96 0.43
C ILE A 199 -15.46 1.02 -0.23
N LEU A 200 -15.49 1.06 -1.57
CA LEU A 200 -16.74 1.10 -2.33
C LEU A 200 -17.47 -0.24 -2.25
N GLU A 201 -18.78 -0.20 -2.06
CA GLU A 201 -19.63 -1.39 -2.02
C GLU A 201 -20.76 -1.30 -3.05
N ASN A 202 -21.27 -2.47 -3.47
CA ASN A 202 -22.46 -2.51 -4.32
C ASN A 202 -23.60 -1.71 -3.69
N GLN A 203 -24.31 -0.97 -4.54
CA GLN A 203 -25.41 -0.05 -4.20
C GLN A 203 -25.00 1.30 -3.62
N ASP A 204 -23.70 1.55 -3.38
CA ASP A 204 -23.24 2.92 -3.16
C ASP A 204 -23.51 3.75 -4.42
N VAL A 205 -23.80 5.05 -4.26
CA VAL A 205 -23.89 5.99 -5.38
C VAL A 205 -22.66 6.87 -5.37
N LEU A 206 -21.95 6.93 -6.49
CA LEU A 206 -20.71 7.67 -6.60
C LEU A 206 -20.84 8.70 -7.74
N LYS A 207 -20.32 9.90 -7.49
CA LYS A 207 -20.19 10.98 -8.46
C LYS A 207 -18.72 11.36 -8.56
N ILE A 208 -18.14 11.23 -9.75
CA ILE A 208 -16.74 11.48 -10.03
C ILE A 208 -16.63 12.78 -10.82
N LYS A 209 -15.70 13.64 -10.41
CA LYS A 209 -15.38 14.89 -11.07
C LYS A 209 -14.00 14.80 -11.74
N ASP A 210 -13.82 15.55 -12.81
CA ASP A 210 -12.51 15.81 -13.40
C ASP A 210 -11.63 16.63 -12.43
N PRO A 211 -10.34 16.31 -12.24
CA PRO A 211 -9.50 17.00 -11.26
C PRO A 211 -9.24 18.48 -11.60
N GLU A 212 -9.21 18.83 -12.89
CA GLU A 212 -8.87 20.17 -13.36
C GLU A 212 -10.12 21.05 -13.47
N SER A 213 -11.12 20.58 -14.21
CA SER A 213 -12.33 21.35 -14.50
C SER A 213 -13.42 21.20 -13.44
N LEU A 214 -13.30 20.20 -12.55
CA LEU A 214 -14.32 19.81 -11.57
C LEU A 214 -15.68 19.43 -12.18
N HIS A 215 -15.76 19.30 -13.51
CA HIS A 215 -16.95 18.84 -14.20
C HIS A 215 -17.21 17.36 -13.89
N CYS A 216 -18.49 17.01 -13.84
CA CYS A 216 -18.91 15.65 -13.56
C CYS A 216 -18.61 14.74 -14.75
N VAL A 217 -17.70 13.78 -14.58
CA VAL A 217 -17.29 12.83 -15.64
C VAL A 217 -18.00 11.49 -15.54
N TRP A 218 -18.54 11.16 -14.35
CA TRP A 218 -19.31 9.94 -14.13
C TRP A 218 -20.24 10.07 -12.93
N VAL A 219 -21.46 9.54 -13.04
CA VAL A 219 -22.38 9.34 -11.91
C VAL A 219 -23.07 8.00 -12.10
N GLY A 220 -23.12 7.21 -11.04
CA GLY A 220 -23.83 5.95 -11.10
C GLY A 220 -23.90 5.24 -9.77
N GLN A 221 -24.70 4.18 -9.77
CA GLN A 221 -24.70 3.21 -8.69
C GLN A 221 -23.57 2.20 -8.92
N ILE A 222 -22.81 1.92 -7.87
CA ILE A 222 -21.75 0.92 -7.86
C ILE A 222 -22.35 -0.48 -7.98
N ASP A 223 -21.85 -1.25 -8.93
CA ASP A 223 -22.17 -2.66 -9.15
C ASP A 223 -20.86 -3.40 -9.53
N LEU A 224 -20.19 -3.88 -8.50
CA LEU A 224 -18.91 -4.55 -8.57
C LEU A 224 -19.07 -6.04 -8.87
N LYS A 225 -18.39 -6.50 -9.91
CA LYS A 225 -18.06 -7.91 -10.12
C LYS A 225 -16.76 -8.20 -9.37
N GLN A 226 -16.81 -9.14 -8.43
CA GLN A 226 -15.69 -9.50 -7.56
C GLN A 226 -14.80 -10.55 -8.21
N PHE A 227 -13.51 -10.50 -7.89
CA PHE A 227 -12.48 -11.43 -8.34
C PHE A 227 -11.78 -12.07 -7.15
N GLY A 228 -11.16 -13.23 -7.38
CA GLY A 228 -10.20 -13.79 -6.44
C GLY A 228 -8.84 -13.10 -6.53
N VAL A 229 -8.00 -13.37 -5.55
CA VAL A 229 -6.60 -12.90 -5.48
C VAL A 229 -5.83 -13.33 -6.73
N PHE A 230 -5.01 -12.44 -7.30
CA PHE A 230 -4.16 -12.69 -8.47
C PHE A 230 -4.89 -13.08 -9.77
N GLN A 231 -6.20 -12.80 -9.89
CA GLN A 231 -6.96 -13.19 -11.07
C GLN A 231 -6.97 -12.11 -12.15
N GLU A 232 -7.10 -10.85 -11.75
CA GLU A 232 -7.31 -9.73 -12.67
C GLU A 232 -6.49 -8.52 -12.23
N HIS A 233 -6.04 -7.74 -13.20
CA HIS A 233 -5.31 -6.50 -12.94
C HIS A 233 -5.90 -5.33 -13.74
N ALA A 234 -5.62 -4.12 -13.27
CA ALA A 234 -5.81 -2.89 -14.02
C ALA A 234 -4.60 -1.98 -13.78
N LYS A 235 -4.08 -1.35 -14.83
CA LYS A 235 -2.86 -0.50 -14.75
C LYS A 235 -1.67 -1.18 -14.03
N GLY A 236 -1.54 -2.50 -14.17
CA GLY A 236 -0.45 -3.29 -13.55
C GLY A 236 -0.64 -3.62 -12.07
N ALA A 237 -1.78 -3.29 -11.45
CA ALA A 237 -2.10 -3.65 -10.08
C ALA A 237 -3.21 -4.72 -10.03
N TRP A 238 -3.08 -5.73 -9.16
CA TRP A 238 -4.11 -6.75 -8.94
C TRP A 238 -5.36 -6.12 -8.29
N ILE A 239 -6.55 -6.41 -8.81
CA ILE A 239 -7.81 -5.80 -8.37
C ILE A 239 -8.77 -6.84 -7.81
N HIS A 240 -9.48 -6.50 -6.74
CA HIS A 240 -10.50 -7.39 -6.16
C HIS A 240 -11.87 -7.27 -6.82
N ALA A 241 -12.08 -6.22 -7.63
CA ALA A 241 -13.34 -6.02 -8.32
C ALA A 241 -13.22 -5.12 -9.55
N GLU A 242 -14.21 -5.16 -10.42
CA GLU A 242 -14.44 -4.16 -11.48
C GLU A 242 -15.89 -3.67 -11.46
N GLN A 243 -16.12 -2.42 -11.86
CA GLN A 243 -17.47 -1.92 -12.09
C GLN A 243 -18.06 -2.59 -13.34
N LYS A 244 -19.22 -3.24 -13.19
CA LYS A 244 -19.89 -3.90 -14.31
C LYS A 244 -20.31 -2.90 -15.37
N ASN A 245 -20.27 -3.36 -16.62
CA ASN A 245 -20.66 -2.60 -17.81
C ASN A 245 -19.89 -1.27 -17.95
N PHE A 246 -18.67 -1.20 -17.44
CA PHE A 246 -17.77 -0.06 -17.57
C PHE A 246 -16.38 -0.54 -17.97
N ASP A 247 -15.65 0.29 -18.70
CA ASP A 247 -14.28 -0.05 -19.11
C ASP A 247 -13.35 -0.10 -17.89
N ARG A 248 -12.68 -1.24 -17.69
CA ARG A 248 -11.85 -1.48 -16.50
C ARG A 248 -10.70 -0.49 -16.37
N GLU A 249 -10.00 -0.21 -17.46
CA GLU A 249 -8.80 0.64 -17.43
C GLU A 249 -9.18 2.10 -17.17
N LYS A 250 -10.26 2.58 -17.79
CA LYS A 250 -10.84 3.89 -17.52
C LYS A 250 -11.40 3.99 -16.10
N TRP A 251 -12.00 2.92 -15.57
CA TRP A 251 -12.45 2.88 -14.19
C TRP A 251 -11.27 3.05 -13.25
N ALA A 252 -10.24 2.23 -13.42
CA ALA A 252 -9.03 2.26 -12.61
C ALA A 252 -8.33 3.62 -12.66
N GLU A 253 -8.30 4.26 -13.83
CA GLU A 253 -7.73 5.60 -14.02
C GLU A 253 -8.30 6.63 -13.03
N TYR A 254 -9.60 6.60 -12.75
CA TYR A 254 -10.21 7.53 -11.79
C TYR A 254 -9.61 7.40 -10.38
N PHE A 255 -9.22 6.19 -9.96
CA PHE A 255 -8.66 5.91 -8.65
C PHE A 255 -7.15 6.18 -8.60
N PHE A 256 -6.42 5.82 -9.64
CA PHE A 256 -4.97 6.07 -9.72
C PHE A 256 -4.65 7.56 -9.87
N ASN A 257 -5.49 8.31 -10.58
CA ASN A 257 -5.36 9.76 -10.74
C ASN A 257 -6.04 10.55 -9.61
N LYS A 258 -6.56 9.87 -8.59
CA LYS A 258 -7.17 10.47 -7.39
C LYS A 258 -8.27 11.50 -7.67
N HIS A 259 -9.19 11.16 -8.57
CA HIS A 259 -10.27 12.07 -8.97
C HIS A 259 -11.10 12.54 -7.76
N PRO A 260 -11.48 13.83 -7.69
CA PRO A 260 -12.43 14.29 -6.70
C PRO A 260 -13.78 13.58 -6.86
N ALA A 261 -14.39 13.18 -5.76
CA ALA A 261 -15.63 12.44 -5.79
C ALA A 261 -16.53 12.71 -4.59
N ILE A 262 -17.82 12.41 -4.78
CA ILE A 262 -18.85 12.40 -3.76
C ILE A 262 -19.41 11.00 -3.69
N LEU A 263 -19.36 10.39 -2.51
CA LEU A 263 -19.87 9.05 -2.24
C LEU A 263 -21.08 9.15 -1.32
N LYS A 264 -22.21 8.60 -1.77
CA LYS A 264 -23.37 8.33 -0.94
C LYS A 264 -23.43 6.85 -0.65
N LYS A 265 -23.26 6.48 0.62
CA LYS A 265 -23.32 5.07 1.05
C LYS A 265 -24.73 4.51 0.87
N LYS A 266 -24.82 3.23 0.49
CA LYS A 266 -26.10 2.54 0.45
C LYS A 266 -26.82 2.63 1.80
N GLU A 267 -28.14 2.75 1.76
CA GLU A 267 -28.94 2.71 2.97
C GLU A 267 -28.77 1.35 3.67
N LYS A 268 -28.24 1.36 4.89
CA LYS A 268 -28.32 0.19 5.75
C LYS A 268 -29.77 0.03 6.17
N LYS A 269 -30.51 -0.89 5.53
CA LYS A 269 -31.81 -1.32 6.05
C LYS A 269 -31.59 -1.84 7.48
N HIS A 270 -31.93 -1.04 8.47
CA HIS A 270 -32.06 -1.49 9.84
C HIS A 270 -33.20 -2.51 9.84
N THR A 271 -32.86 -3.80 9.80
CA THR A 271 -33.83 -4.85 10.10
C THR A 271 -34.09 -4.79 11.60
N THR A 272 -34.94 -3.85 12.02
CA THR A 272 -35.53 -3.89 13.35
C THR A 272 -36.44 -5.10 13.39
N MET A 273 -35.92 -6.24 13.86
CA MET A 273 -36.76 -7.38 14.20
C MET A 273 -37.63 -6.96 15.39
N TYR A 274 -38.82 -6.43 15.10
CA TYR A 274 -39.88 -6.37 16.08
C TYR A 274 -40.22 -7.82 16.45
N LYS A 275 -39.81 -8.25 17.63
CA LYS A 275 -40.42 -9.42 18.27
C LYS A 275 -41.86 -9.03 18.61
N SER A 276 -42.81 -9.43 17.77
CA SER A 276 -44.21 -9.46 18.16
C SER A 276 -44.35 -10.50 19.27
N ASN A 277 -44.56 -10.06 20.50
CA ASN A 277 -45.04 -10.93 21.58
C ASN A 277 -46.48 -11.32 21.24
N GLY A 278 -46.66 -12.55 20.76
CA GLY A 278 -47.99 -13.12 20.57
C GLY A 278 -47.95 -14.51 19.97
N GLY A 279 -48.15 -15.53 20.81
CA GLY A 279 -48.65 -16.84 20.40
C GLY A 279 -47.61 -17.97 20.36
N GLN A 280 -47.76 -18.92 21.27
CA GLN A 280 -47.07 -20.22 21.30
C GLN A 280 -47.38 -21.04 20.04
N SER A 281 -46.39 -21.77 19.50
CA SER A 281 -46.32 -23.24 19.61
C SER A 281 -45.22 -23.87 18.74
N THR A 282 -44.56 -24.85 19.37
CA THR A 282 -43.92 -26.07 18.83
C THR A 282 -42.71 -26.00 17.88
N GLU A 283 -41.59 -26.45 18.46
CA GLU A 283 -40.40 -27.14 17.91
C GLU A 283 -40.29 -27.37 16.39
N LEU A 284 -39.14 -26.96 15.81
CA LEU A 284 -38.31 -27.85 14.99
C LEU A 284 -36.89 -27.32 14.75
N LYS A 285 -35.93 -28.05 15.33
CA LYS A 285 -34.55 -28.35 14.89
C LYS A 285 -33.61 -27.19 14.50
N ASN A 286 -32.61 -27.05 15.37
CA ASN A 286 -31.30 -26.44 15.16
C ASN A 286 -30.77 -26.53 13.71
N LYS A 287 -30.63 -25.38 13.06
CA LYS A 287 -29.59 -25.15 12.05
C LYS A 287 -28.70 -24.01 12.55
N THR A 288 -27.51 -24.37 13.01
CA THR A 288 -26.41 -23.46 13.29
C THR A 288 -26.01 -22.78 11.99
N THR A 289 -26.58 -21.61 11.69
CA THR A 289 -26.04 -20.73 10.65
C THR A 289 -24.83 -20.04 11.24
N ILE A 290 -23.64 -20.61 10.99
CA ILE A 290 -22.39 -19.89 11.17
C ILE A 290 -22.43 -18.71 10.20
N LYS A 291 -22.76 -17.53 10.69
CA LYS A 291 -22.46 -16.28 9.97
C LYS A 291 -20.95 -16.19 9.89
N GLN A 292 -20.37 -16.52 8.74
CA GLN A 292 -19.00 -16.12 8.43
C GLN A 292 -18.96 -14.59 8.48
N GLN A 293 -18.37 -14.04 9.53
CA GLN A 293 -17.92 -12.65 9.50
C GLN A 293 -16.77 -12.54 8.49
N PRO A 294 -16.72 -11.47 7.67
CA PRO A 294 -15.58 -11.21 6.81
C PRO A 294 -14.29 -11.21 7.63
N TRP A 295 -13.26 -11.90 7.14
CA TRP A 295 -12.01 -12.16 7.86
C TRP A 295 -11.31 -10.87 8.35
N TRP A 296 -11.47 -9.75 7.65
CA TRP A 296 -10.92 -8.45 8.04
C TRP A 296 -11.49 -7.88 9.35
N LYS A 297 -12.68 -8.33 9.79
CA LYS A 297 -13.22 -7.96 11.13
C LYS A 297 -12.57 -8.73 12.28
N ARG A 298 -11.86 -9.82 12.02
CA ARG A 298 -11.19 -10.63 13.07
C ARG A 298 -9.81 -10.13 13.46
N LEU A 299 -9.24 -9.21 12.69
CA LEU A 299 -7.93 -8.62 12.98
C LEU A 299 -8.01 -7.50 14.03
N TRP A 300 -9.20 -7.10 14.46
CA TRP A 300 -9.41 -5.91 15.31
C TRP A 300 -10.47 -6.11 16.41
N SER A 301 -10.47 -7.30 17.02
CA SER A 301 -11.13 -7.57 18.31
C SER A 301 -10.12 -8.05 19.34
#